data_AF-A0A4Q9R9D8-F1
#
_entry.id   AF-A0A4Q9R9D8-F1
#
_cell.length_a   1.000
_cell.length_b   1.000
_cell.length_c   1.000
_cell.angle_alpha   90.00
_cell.angle_beta   90.00
_cell.angle_gamma   90.00
#
_symmetry.space_group_name_H-M   'P 1'
#
loop_
_entity.id
_entity.type
_entity.pdbx_description
1 polymer ?
#
loop_
_entity_poly.entity_id
_entity_poly.type
_entity_poly.pdbx_seq_one_letter_code
_entity_poly.pdbx_strand_id
1 'polypeptide(L)'
;TPATPYAALGWLYCSEGSNLGAAFLYKETQQIGLDGERGARHLAAHPDGRGLHWRQFTTLLDGLELNEEQRQQAIQGASDAFAFYRQALREIFPQ
;
A
#
# COMPACT_ATOMS: atom_id res chain seq x y z
N THR A 1 4.45 -0.69 -13.99
CA THR A 1 3.72 -1.91 -13.60
C THR A 1 4.73 -3.01 -13.29
N PRO A 2 4.44 -3.96 -12.39
CA PRO A 2 5.40 -5.00 -12.01
C PRO A 2 5.77 -5.88 -13.19
N ALA A 3 7.07 -6.20 -13.33
CA ALA A 3 7.60 -6.98 -14.45
C ALA A 3 7.37 -8.50 -14.32
N THR A 4 7.16 -9.00 -13.10
CA THR A 4 6.89 -10.42 -12.81
C THR A 4 5.80 -10.57 -11.75
N PRO A 5 5.17 -11.76 -11.64
CA PRO A 5 4.24 -12.05 -10.54
C PRO A 5 4.87 -11.87 -9.15
N TYR A 6 6.16 -12.18 -9.00
CA TYR A 6 6.85 -12.03 -7.72
C TYR A 6 7.16 -10.57 -7.41
N ALA A 7 7.55 -9.78 -8.41
CA ALA A 7 7.62 -8.33 -8.24
C ALA A 7 6.26 -7.74 -7.84
N ALA A 8 5.16 -8.27 -8.38
CA ALA A 8 3.82 -7.85 -8.01
C ALA A 8 3.49 -8.07 -6.51
N LEU A 9 4.09 -9.07 -5.85
CA LEU A 9 3.97 -9.25 -4.40
C LEU A 9 4.52 -8.04 -3.63
N GLY A 10 5.64 -7.48 -4.08
CA GLY A 10 6.20 -6.26 -3.50
C GLY A 10 5.32 -5.03 -3.72
N TRP A 11 4.73 -4.89 -4.91
CA TRP A 11 3.75 -3.84 -5.19
C TRP A 11 2.51 -3.97 -4.31
N LEU A 12 2.00 -5.19 -4.13
CA LEU A 12 0.88 -5.49 -3.26
C LEU A 12 1.21 -5.15 -1.80
N TYR A 13 2.39 -5.55 -1.31
CA TYR A 13 2.87 -5.19 0.03
C TYR A 13 2.88 -3.68 0.25
N CYS A 14 3.41 -2.90 -0.70
CA CYS A 14 3.41 -1.44 -0.61
C CYS A 14 1.99 -0.85 -0.59
N SER A 15 1.11 -1.34 -1.47
CA SER A 15 -0.28 -0.87 -1.55
C SER A 15 -1.04 -1.17 -0.25
N GLU A 16 -0.97 -2.40 0.25
CA GLU A 16 -1.66 -2.79 1.49
C GLU A 16 -1.07 -2.10 2.72
N GLY A 17 0.26 -1.96 2.79
CA GLY A 17 0.93 -1.26 3.87
C GLY A 17 0.56 0.22 3.96
N SER A 18 0.28 0.86 2.82
CA SER A 18 -0.16 2.27 2.79
C SER A 18 -1.45 2.52 3.56
N ASN A 19 -2.33 1.50 3.67
CA ASN A 19 -3.60 1.58 4.40
C ASN A 19 -3.40 1.71 5.92
N LEU A 20 -2.26 1.29 6.48
CA LEU A 20 -1.92 1.55 7.88
C LEU A 20 -1.71 3.05 8.13
N GLY A 21 -0.90 3.69 7.29
CA GLY A 21 -0.57 5.12 7.38
C GLY A 21 -1.73 6.03 6.99
N ALA A 22 -2.67 5.54 6.18
CA ALA A 22 -3.87 6.27 5.76
C ALA A 22 -4.73 6.77 6.93
N ALA A 23 -4.57 6.21 8.15
CA ALA A 23 -5.24 6.71 9.35
C ALA A 23 -4.94 8.20 9.61
N PHE A 24 -3.70 8.64 9.39
CA PHE A 24 -3.31 10.04 9.57
C PHE A 24 -3.98 10.93 8.53
N LEU A 25 -3.93 10.54 7.26
CA LEU A 25 -4.55 11.29 6.17
C LEU A 25 -6.08 11.36 6.35
N TYR A 26 -6.73 10.26 6.73
CA TYR A 26 -8.17 10.23 7.00
C TYR A 26 -8.59 11.22 8.08
N LYS A 27 -7.75 11.40 9.11
CA LYS A 27 -8.00 12.40 10.16
C LYS A 27 -7.92 13.83 9.60
N GLU A 28 -6.96 14.11 8.73
CA GLU A 28 -6.83 15.43 8.09
C GLU A 28 -7.99 15.72 7.14
N THR A 29 -8.50 14.72 6.41
CA THR A 29 -9.66 14.93 5.53
C THR A 29 -10.93 15.35 6.29
N GLN A 30 -11.08 14.90 7.54
CA GLN A 30 -12.21 15.30 8.39
C GLN A 30 -12.19 16.80 8.72
N GLN A 31 -11.01 17.43 8.78
CA GLN A 31 -10.88 18.87 9.01
C GLN A 31 -11.42 19.72 7.85
N ILE A 32 -11.49 19.14 6.65
CA ILE A 32 -12.04 19.78 5.45
C ILE A 32 -13.42 19.22 5.07
N GLY A 33 -14.09 18.54 6.00
CA GLY A 33 -15.46 18.05 5.83
C GLY A 33 -15.62 16.82 4.92
N LEU A 34 -14.57 16.02 4.76
CA LEU A 34 -14.59 14.76 3.99
C LEU A 34 -14.44 13.55 4.92
N ASP A 35 -15.12 12.45 4.59
CA ASP A 35 -15.16 11.22 5.38
C ASP A 35 -15.34 9.95 4.52
N GLY A 36 -15.55 8.81 5.18
CA GLY A 36 -15.72 7.49 4.57
C GLY A 36 -16.93 7.37 3.65
N GLU A 37 -17.95 8.21 3.83
CA GLU A 37 -19.14 8.23 2.97
C GLU A 37 -18.98 9.24 1.83
N ARG A 38 -18.23 10.32 2.06
CA ARG A 38 -18.04 11.44 1.13
C ARG A 38 -16.58 11.86 0.97
N GLY A 39 -15.99 11.55 -0.18
CA GLY A 39 -14.69 12.07 -0.63
C GLY A 39 -13.44 11.39 -0.07
N ALA A 40 -13.51 10.73 1.09
CA ALA A 40 -12.38 10.05 1.72
C ALA A 40 -12.60 8.53 1.94
N ARG A 41 -13.54 7.91 1.20
CA ARG A 41 -13.82 6.46 1.27
C ARG A 41 -12.58 5.58 1.15
N HIS A 42 -11.66 5.93 0.25
CA HIS A 42 -10.42 5.18 0.00
C HIS A 42 -9.42 5.24 1.16
N LEU A 43 -9.58 6.19 2.09
CA LEU A 43 -8.75 6.31 3.29
C LEU A 43 -9.41 5.68 4.51
N ALA A 44 -10.68 5.28 4.45
CA ALA A 44 -11.40 4.67 5.56
C ALA A 44 -10.70 3.38 6.03
N ALA A 45 -10.85 3.04 7.30
CA ALA A 45 -10.29 1.81 7.83
C ALA A 45 -11.03 0.58 7.26
N HIS A 46 -10.32 -0.52 7.11
CA HIS A 46 -10.96 -1.83 6.89
C HIS A 46 -11.99 -2.10 8.00
N PRO A 47 -13.15 -2.75 7.72
CA PRO A 47 -14.18 -3.05 8.72
C PRO A 47 -13.63 -3.76 9.98
N ASP A 48 -12.70 -4.69 9.79
CA ASP A 48 -12.05 -5.44 10.88
C ASP A 48 -10.94 -4.65 11.61
N GLY A 49 -10.69 -3.40 11.20
CA GLY A 49 -9.62 -2.55 11.70
C GLY A 49 -8.29 -2.75 10.96
N ARG A 50 -7.55 -1.64 10.79
CA ARG A 50 -6.30 -1.59 9.99
C ARG A 50 -5.24 -2.58 10.47
N GLY A 51 -5.01 -2.64 11.78
CA GLY A 51 -3.96 -3.48 12.36
C GLY A 51 -4.27 -4.98 12.31
N LEU A 52 -5.54 -5.37 12.40
CA LEU A 52 -5.93 -6.78 12.25
C LEU A 52 -5.80 -7.19 10.78
N HIS A 53 -6.36 -6.39 9.88
CA HIS A 53 -6.28 -6.64 8.44
C HIS A 53 -4.83 -6.75 7.95
N TRP A 54 -3.96 -5.82 8.37
CA TRP A 54 -2.54 -5.86 8.02
C TRP A 54 -1.84 -7.13 8.49
N ARG A 55 -2.06 -7.54 9.75
CA ARG A 55 -1.46 -8.77 10.28
C ARG A 55 -1.92 -10.02 9.52
N GLN A 56 -3.19 -10.08 9.14
CA GLN A 56 -3.72 -11.18 8.32
C GLN A 56 -3.06 -11.20 6.94
N PHE A 57 -2.96 -10.04 6.29
CA PHE A 57 -2.28 -9.92 5.00
C PHE A 57 -0.82 -10.35 5.07
N THR A 58 -0.03 -9.84 6.02
CA THR A 58 1.39 -10.22 6.12
C THR A 58 1.57 -11.68 6.48
N THR A 59 0.68 -12.26 7.29
CA THR A 59 0.69 -13.71 7.59
C THR A 59 0.54 -14.55 6.31
N LEU A 60 -0.35 -14.14 5.39
CA LEU A 60 -0.51 -14.82 4.10
C LEU A 60 0.71 -14.65 3.21
N LEU A 61 1.29 -13.44 3.18
CA LEU A 61 2.48 -13.14 2.38
C LEU A 61 3.72 -13.91 2.89
N ASP A 62 3.91 -13.96 4.20
CA ASP A 62 5.01 -14.67 4.87
C ASP A 62 4.90 -16.19 4.69
N GLY A 63 3.68 -16.70 4.50
CA GLY A 63 3.40 -18.11 4.22
C GLY A 63 3.71 -18.57 2.79
N LEU A 64 4.12 -17.66 1.89
CA LEU A 64 4.50 -18.03 0.53
C LEU A 64 5.87 -18.69 0.49
N GLU A 65 5.95 -19.88 -0.11
CA GLU A 65 7.22 -20.56 -0.37
C GLU A 65 7.89 -19.95 -1.61
N LEU A 66 8.75 -18.96 -1.37
CA LEU A 66 9.56 -18.31 -2.39
C LEU A 66 11.01 -18.77 -2.30
N ASN A 67 11.59 -19.10 -3.46
CA ASN A 67 13.05 -19.24 -3.55
C ASN A 67 13.73 -17.86 -3.47
N GLU A 68 15.07 -17.86 -3.39
CA GLU A 68 15.83 -16.63 -3.19
C GLU A 68 15.62 -15.61 -4.33
N GLU A 69 15.63 -16.07 -5.59
CA GLU A 69 15.42 -15.19 -6.74
C GLU A 69 14.03 -14.53 -6.70
N GLN A 70 12.99 -15.30 -6.39
CA GLN A 70 11.62 -14.82 -6.27
C GLN A 70 11.47 -13.82 -5.12
N ARG A 71 12.15 -14.06 -3.98
CA ARG A 71 12.20 -13.13 -2.86
C ARG A 71 12.86 -11.82 -3.26
N GLN A 72 13.99 -11.87 -3.98
CA GLN A 72 14.65 -10.67 -4.49
C GLN A 72 13.76 -9.90 -5.47
N GLN A 73 13.03 -10.59 -6.35
CA GLN A 73 12.04 -9.95 -7.22
C GLN A 73 10.95 -9.22 -6.44
N ALA A 74 10.43 -9.81 -5.36
CA ALA A 74 9.43 -9.16 -4.49
C ALA A 74 10.00 -7.92 -3.79
N ILE A 75 11.22 -7.98 -3.25
CA ILE A 75 11.89 -6.84 -2.62
C ILE A 75 12.13 -5.71 -3.64
N GLN A 76 12.60 -6.04 -4.84
CA GLN A 76 12.78 -5.07 -5.90
C GLN A 76 11.44 -4.46 -6.32
N GLY A 77 10.39 -5.27 -6.45
CA GLY A 77 9.03 -4.81 -6.75
C GLY A 77 8.51 -3.79 -5.73
N ALA A 78 8.76 -4.00 -4.44
CA ALA A 78 8.40 -3.03 -3.40
C ALA A 78 9.16 -1.70 -3.57
N SER A 79 10.46 -1.77 -3.85
CA SER A 79 11.30 -0.60 -4.12
C SER A 79 10.79 0.19 -5.34
N ASP A 80 10.42 -0.52 -6.41
CA ASP A 80 9.88 0.06 -7.65
C ASP A 80 8.51 0.72 -7.41
N ALA A 81 7.63 0.09 -6.62
CA ALA A 81 6.35 0.66 -6.25
C ALA A 81 6.52 2.00 -5.52
N PHE A 82 7.41 2.06 -4.54
CA PHE A 82 7.74 3.31 -3.84
C PHE A 82 8.33 4.37 -4.78
N ALA A 83 9.21 3.98 -5.70
CA ALA A 83 9.77 4.90 -6.69
C ALA A 83 8.68 5.47 -7.61
N PHE A 84 7.76 4.62 -8.06
CA PHE A 84 6.61 5.00 -8.87
C PHE A 84 5.70 6.00 -8.15
N TYR A 85 5.31 5.74 -6.89
CA TYR A 85 4.49 6.69 -6.12
C TYR A 85 5.16 8.06 -5.96
N ARG A 86 6.47 8.08 -5.70
CA ARG A 86 7.23 9.35 -5.62
C ARG A 86 7.25 10.10 -6.95
N GLN A 87 7.44 9.39 -8.06
CA GLN A 87 7.41 10.00 -9.38
C GLN A 87 6.03 10.57 -9.70
N ALA A 88 4.97 9.79 -9.51
CA ALA A 88 3.59 10.23 -9.75
C ALA A 88 3.23 11.48 -8.93
N LEU A 89 3.65 11.53 -7.65
CA LEU A 89 3.45 12.73 -6.82
C LEU A 89 4.14 13.97 -7.39
N ARG A 90 5.37 13.84 -7.90
CA ARG A 90 6.10 14.96 -8.53
C ARG A 90 5.48 15.41 -9.85
N GLU A 91 4.87 14.49 -10.59
CA GLU A 91 4.18 14.81 -11.84
C GLU A 91 2.84 15.52 -11.59
N ILE A 92 2.10 15.13 -10.55
CA ILE A 92 0.81 15.75 -10.18
C ILE A 92 1.03 17.11 -9.50
N PHE A 93 2.05 17.21 -8.66
CA PHE A 93 2.44 18.42 -7.96
C PHE A 93 3.83 18.87 -8.40
N PRO A 94 3.98 19.36 -9.65
CA PRO A 94 5.23 19.93 -10.11
C PRO A 94 5.54 21.15 -9.24
N GLN A 95 6.79 21.24 -8.75
CA GLN A 95 7.27 22.43 -8.03
C GLN A 95 7.40 23.63 -8.96
#